data_AF-A0A9E9D7C8-F1
#
_entry.id   AF-A0A9E9D7C8-F1
#
_cell.length_a   1.000
_cell.length_b   1.000
_cell.length_c   1.000
_cell.angle_alpha   90.00
_cell.angle_beta   90.00
_cell.angle_gamma   90.00
#
_symmetry.space_group_name_H-M   'P 1'
#
loop_
_entity.id
_entity.type
_entity.pdbx_description
1 polymer ?
#
loop_
_entity_poly.entity_id
_entity_poly.type
_entity_poly.pdbx_seq_one_letter_code
_entity_poly.pdbx_strand_id
1 'polypeptide(L)'
;MNPAAPAYTYKQVAASGNVCANDGILGGIFVSAASATPTITVYDDAGTGTATKIVDTFTPTPGTYYPMPFGFAKGLNVVIGGTVSATVGYTPG
;
A
#
# COMPACT_ATOMS: atom_id res chain seq x y z
N MET A 1 -23.13 -21.30 -0.75
CA MET A 1 -22.52 -20.04 -0.28
C MET A 1 -22.29 -19.19 -1.51
N ASN A 2 -22.98 -18.06 -1.66
CA ASN A 2 -22.67 -17.10 -2.74
C ASN A 2 -21.30 -16.49 -2.38
N PRO A 3 -20.26 -16.60 -3.22
CA PRO A 3 -19.00 -15.92 -2.91
C PRO A 3 -19.30 -14.42 -2.84
N ALA A 4 -19.15 -13.83 -1.65
CA ALA A 4 -19.17 -12.38 -1.53
C ALA A 4 -18.10 -11.84 -2.48
N ALA A 5 -18.45 -10.85 -3.30
CA ALA A 5 -17.46 -10.17 -4.12
C ALA A 5 -16.29 -9.72 -3.22
N PRO A 6 -15.04 -9.94 -3.63
CA PRO A 6 -13.90 -9.59 -2.80
C PRO A 6 -13.90 -8.08 -2.52
N ALA A 7 -13.69 -7.70 -1.26
CA ALA A 7 -13.73 -6.30 -0.83
C ALA A 7 -12.61 -5.45 -1.44
N TYR A 8 -11.48 -6.08 -1.79
CA TYR A 8 -10.29 -5.43 -2.34
C TYR A 8 -9.68 -6.29 -3.46
N THR A 9 -9.06 -5.66 -4.44
CA THR A 9 -8.00 -6.26 -5.26
C THR A 9 -6.65 -6.11 -4.55
N TYR A 10 -5.58 -6.65 -5.12
CA TYR A 10 -4.27 -6.67 -4.48
C TYR A 10 -3.10 -6.45 -5.44
N LYS A 11 -2.00 -5.92 -4.90
CA LYS A 11 -0.68 -5.96 -5.52
C LYS A 11 0.38 -6.34 -4.50
N GLN A 12 1.28 -7.25 -4.90
CA GLN A 12 2.48 -7.54 -4.13
C GLN A 12 3.53 -6.46 -4.39
N VAL A 13 4.18 -5.99 -3.33
CA VAL A 13 5.27 -5.02 -3.40
C VAL A 13 6.47 -5.55 -2.60
N ALA A 14 7.64 -5.48 -3.23
CA ALA A 14 8.92 -5.76 -2.59
C ALA A 14 9.94 -4.62 -2.78
N ALA A 15 9.56 -3.59 -3.54
CA ALA A 15 10.32 -2.38 -3.79
C ALA A 15 9.33 -1.23 -4.00
N SER A 16 9.85 0.00 -3.96
CA SER A 16 9.04 1.20 -4.22
C SER A 16 8.41 1.18 -5.61
N GLY A 17 7.18 1.66 -5.72
CA GLY A 17 6.54 1.85 -7.01
C GLY A 17 5.04 2.08 -6.95
N ASN A 18 4.51 2.40 -8.11
CA ASN A 18 3.08 2.57 -8.29
C ASN A 18 2.33 1.24 -8.06
N VAL A 19 1.28 1.29 -7.25
CA VAL A 19 0.34 0.22 -6.97
C VAL A 19 -0.89 0.34 -7.87
N CYS A 20 -1.46 1.55 -7.94
CA CYS A 20 -2.61 1.87 -8.78
C CYS A 20 -2.41 3.23 -9.45
N ALA A 21 -2.68 3.34 -10.74
CA ALA A 21 -2.54 4.61 -11.49
C ALA A 21 -3.83 5.46 -11.51
N ASN A 22 -4.95 4.93 -11.04
CA ASN A 22 -6.23 5.61 -10.98
C ASN A 22 -6.52 6.11 -9.56
N ASP A 23 -7.65 6.77 -9.35
CA ASP A 23 -8.22 7.02 -8.04
C ASP A 23 -8.77 5.74 -7.39
N GLY A 24 -9.15 5.81 -6.12
CA GLY A 24 -9.71 4.67 -5.41
C GLY A 24 -9.60 4.75 -3.89
N ILE A 25 -9.69 3.57 -3.26
CA ILE A 25 -9.63 3.40 -1.80
C ILE A 25 -8.52 2.42 -1.45
N LEU A 26 -7.61 2.84 -0.58
CA LEU A 26 -6.66 1.96 0.09
C LEU A 26 -7.41 1.19 1.18
N GLY A 27 -7.29 -0.13 1.18
CA GLY A 27 -7.86 -0.99 2.23
C GLY A 27 -6.87 -1.20 3.38
N GLY A 28 -5.61 -1.48 3.02
CA GLY A 28 -4.54 -1.69 3.97
C GLY A 28 -3.35 -2.43 3.38
N ILE A 29 -2.33 -2.66 4.20
CA ILE A 29 -1.10 -3.35 3.81
C ILE A 29 -0.83 -4.50 4.77
N PHE A 30 -0.72 -5.72 4.26
CA PHE A 30 -0.20 -6.86 5.00
C PHE A 30 1.30 -7.00 4.76
N VAL A 31 2.10 -7.04 5.82
CA VAL A 31 3.56 -7.14 5.72
C VAL A 31 4.00 -8.56 6.04
N SER A 32 4.43 -9.30 5.02
CA SER A 32 4.85 -10.70 5.13
C SER A 32 6.25 -10.83 5.73
N ALA A 33 7.17 -9.95 5.33
CA ALA A 33 8.55 -9.91 5.81
C ALA A 33 9.10 -8.49 5.77
N ALA A 34 10.03 -8.17 6.67
CA ALA A 34 10.70 -6.88 6.70
C ALA A 34 12.08 -7.02 7.37
N SER A 35 13.02 -6.13 7.03
CA SER A 35 14.35 -6.07 7.65
C SER A 35 14.29 -5.51 9.09
N ALA A 36 15.44 -5.19 9.70
CA ALA A 36 15.49 -4.69 11.08
C ALA A 36 14.97 -3.25 11.23
N THR A 37 15.21 -2.39 10.23
CA THR A 37 14.77 -0.98 10.21
C THR A 37 14.07 -0.62 8.90
N PRO A 38 12.99 -1.32 8.54
CA PRO A 38 12.25 -1.11 7.30
C PRO A 38 11.42 0.18 7.41
N THR A 39 11.07 0.76 6.26
CA THR A 39 10.09 1.83 6.21
C THR A 39 9.11 1.63 5.07
N ILE A 40 7.88 2.08 5.30
CA ILE A 40 6.85 2.24 4.27
C ILE A 40 6.30 3.66 4.36
N THR A 41 6.16 4.32 3.23
CA THR A 41 5.43 5.58 3.06
C THR A 41 4.45 5.41 1.90
N VAL A 42 3.25 5.96 2.00
CA VAL A 42 2.21 5.85 0.97
C VAL A 42 1.84 7.23 0.45
N TYR A 43 1.77 7.37 -0.87
CA TYR A 43 1.53 8.64 -1.55
C TYR A 43 0.31 8.58 -2.48
N ASP A 44 -0.40 9.70 -2.57
CA ASP A 44 -1.47 9.94 -3.54
C ASP A 44 -0.86 10.42 -4.87
N ASP A 45 -0.33 9.48 -5.64
CA ASP A 45 0.40 9.72 -6.90
C ASP A 45 0.41 8.46 -7.79
N ALA A 46 0.15 8.63 -9.10
CA ALA A 46 0.19 7.54 -10.10
C ALA A 46 1.60 7.18 -10.57
N GLY A 47 2.59 8.02 -10.29
CA GLY A 47 3.99 7.81 -10.64
C GLY A 47 4.81 7.40 -9.42
N THR A 48 5.96 8.04 -9.28
CA THR A 48 6.87 7.90 -8.14
C THR A 48 7.07 9.23 -7.41
N GLY A 49 6.11 10.15 -7.56
CA GLY A 49 6.10 11.42 -6.85
C GLY A 49 5.95 11.22 -5.34
N THR A 50 6.56 12.13 -4.56
CA THR A 50 6.61 12.06 -3.09
C THR A 50 6.06 13.31 -2.41
N ALA A 51 5.17 14.04 -3.08
CA ALA A 51 4.63 15.32 -2.59
C ALA A 51 3.46 15.15 -1.61
N THR A 52 2.49 14.29 -1.92
CA THR A 52 1.26 14.14 -1.14
C THR A 52 1.24 12.79 -0.43
N LYS A 53 1.48 12.78 0.88
CA LYS A 53 1.45 11.54 1.68
C LYS A 53 0.02 11.22 2.11
N ILE A 54 -0.40 9.97 1.91
CA ILE A 54 -1.59 9.38 2.52
C ILE A 54 -1.23 8.85 3.91
N VAL A 55 -0.10 8.14 4.01
CA VAL A 55 0.48 7.63 5.25
C VAL A 55 1.94 8.03 5.28
N ASP A 56 2.35 8.77 6.32
CA ASP A 56 3.77 9.12 6.49
C ASP A 56 4.60 7.88 6.88
N THR A 57 5.91 8.01 6.81
CA THR A 57 6.90 6.98 7.07
C THR A 57 6.64 6.29 8.41
N PHE A 58 6.45 4.97 8.35
CA PHE A 58 6.36 4.13 9.53
C PHE A 58 7.24 2.89 9.36
N THR A 59 7.63 2.29 10.50
CA THR A 59 8.36 1.02 10.53
C THR A 59 7.38 -0.14 10.65
N PRO A 60 7.18 -0.94 9.59
CA PRO A 60 6.29 -2.09 9.67
C PRO A 60 6.87 -3.24 10.50
N THR A 61 5.98 -4.04 11.08
CA THR A 61 6.28 -5.31 11.74
C THR A 61 5.82 -6.47 10.85
N PRO A 62 6.67 -7.48 10.58
CA PRO A 62 6.25 -8.68 9.86
C PRO A 62 5.05 -9.39 10.50
N GLY A 63 4.22 -10.04 9.69
CA GLY A 63 3.01 -10.73 10.14
C GLY A 63 1.85 -9.80 10.52
N THR A 64 1.94 -8.50 10.23
CA THR A 64 0.93 -7.51 10.63
C THR A 64 0.14 -6.99 9.42
N TYR A 65 -1.18 -6.90 9.57
CA TYR A 65 -2.05 -6.14 8.67
C TYR A 65 -2.31 -4.75 9.24
N TYR A 66 -2.02 -3.72 8.43
CA TYR A 66 -2.30 -2.33 8.75
C TYR A 66 -3.53 -1.88 7.97
N PRO A 67 -4.72 -1.80 8.59
CA PRO A 67 -5.91 -1.25 7.95
C PRO A 67 -5.71 0.25 7.70
N MET A 68 -5.94 0.70 6.47
CA MET A 68 -5.70 2.07 6.04
C MET A 68 -6.83 2.55 5.12
N PRO A 69 -8.09 2.66 5.62
CA PRO A 69 -9.28 2.96 4.81
C PRO A 69 -9.32 4.42 4.33
N PHE A 70 -8.36 4.80 3.50
CA PHE A 70 -8.15 6.14 2.98
C PHE A 70 -8.45 6.20 1.48
N GLY A 71 -9.09 7.28 1.03
CA GLY A 71 -9.23 7.56 -0.40
C GLY A 71 -7.95 8.14 -1.00
N PHE A 72 -7.72 7.90 -2.29
CA PHE A 72 -6.68 8.53 -3.10
C PHE A 72 -7.28 8.96 -4.45
N ALA A 73 -6.78 10.06 -5.02
CA ALA A 73 -7.38 10.72 -6.18
C ALA A 73 -6.46 10.74 -7.41
N LYS A 74 -5.16 10.65 -7.22
CA LYS A 74 -4.14 10.74 -8.28
C LYS A 74 -3.45 9.42 -8.55
N GLY A 75 -3.56 8.46 -7.64
CA GLY A 75 -2.89 7.17 -7.71
C GLY A 75 -2.49 6.67 -6.33
N LEU A 76 -2.00 5.45 -6.27
CA LEU A 76 -1.47 4.84 -5.06
C LEU A 76 -0.03 4.44 -5.30
N ASN A 77 0.93 5.19 -4.76
CA ASN A 77 2.35 4.88 -4.80
C ASN A 77 2.85 4.48 -3.42
N VAL A 78 3.60 3.37 -3.34
CA VAL A 78 4.18 2.87 -2.09
C VAL A 78 5.70 2.98 -2.20
N VAL A 79 6.32 3.66 -1.25
CA VAL A 79 7.77 3.80 -1.15
C VAL A 79 8.28 2.95 0.01
N ILE A 80 9.27 2.11 -0.27
CA ILE A 80 9.87 1.16 0.66
C ILE A 80 11.32 1.58 0.92
N GLY A 81 11.70 1.67 2.19
CA GLY A 81 13.09 1.72 2.65
C GLY A 81 13.49 0.39 3.29
N GLY A 82 14.70 -0.09 2.98
CA GLY A 82 15.16 -1.41 3.40
C GLY A 82 14.48 -2.54 2.61
N THR A 83 14.40 -3.73 3.19
CA THR A 83 13.74 -4.88 2.58
C THR A 83 12.37 -5.05 3.23
N VAL A 84 11.32 -5.03 2.42
CA VAL A 84 9.93 -5.32 2.83
C VAL A 84 9.33 -6.22 1.75
N SER A 85 8.55 -7.22 2.14
CA SER A 85 7.64 -7.96 1.26
C SER A 85 6.23 -7.79 1.81
N ALA A 86 5.34 -7.18 1.03
CA ALA A 86 4.02 -6.81 1.49
C ALA A 86 2.96 -6.95 0.39
N THR A 87 1.71 -7.15 0.82
CA THR A 87 0.52 -7.15 -0.03
C THR A 87 -0.29 -5.90 0.25
N VAL A 88 -0.53 -5.09 -0.77
CA VAL A 88 -1.37 -3.89 -0.68
C VAL A 88 -2.76 -4.25 -1.19
N GLY A 89 -3.77 -4.12 -0.32
CA GLY A 89 -5.18 -4.28 -0.66
C GLY A 89 -5.80 -2.92 -0.99
N TYR A 90 -6.45 -2.80 -2.14
CA TYR A 90 -7.08 -1.56 -2.59
C TYR A 90 -8.27 -1.84 -3.51
N THR A 91 -9.08 -0.82 -3.76
CA THR A 91 -10.17 -0.84 -4.74
C THR A 91 -9.99 0.34 -5.69
N PRO A 92 -9.71 0.12 -6.98
CA PRO A 92 -9.66 1.21 -7.95
C PRO A 92 -11.06 1.83 -8.12
N GLY A 93 -11.10 3.13 -8.35
CA GLY A 93 -12.30 3.88 -8.74
C GLY A 93 -12.81 3.52 -10.13
#